data_AF-A0AB38SI12-F1
#
_entry.id   AF-A0AB38SI12-F1
#
_cell.length_a   1.000
_cell.length_b   1.000
_cell.length_c   1.000
_cell.angle_alpha   90.00
_cell.angle_beta   90.00
_cell.angle_gamma   90.00
#
_symmetry.space_group_name_H-M   'P 1'
#
loop_
_entity.id
_entity.type
_entity.pdbx_description
1 polymer ?
#
loop_
_entity_poly.entity_id
_entity_poly.type
_entity_poly.pdbx_seq_one_letter_code
_entity_poly.pdbx_strand_id
1 'polypeptide(L)'
;MPNRIGHNSGTLWLTRSYNFIDKDPEIDRFRTLYQRDRIKEADLAVLAGLSGSTVNNMFGGKTRRPQHATFAKMAGALGYKYDLVRDDRPDYASEIPKAREERKAYRAMLAKKKERAAKRNGHANGHGKSDGRSK
;
A
#
# COMPACT_ATOMS: atom_id res chain seq x y z
N MET A 1 -13.51 1.54 -23.88
CA MET A 1 -12.95 2.65 -23.09
C MET A 1 -11.56 2.25 -22.60
N PRO A 2 -10.50 3.00 -22.92
CA PRO A 2 -9.14 2.63 -22.52
C PRO A 2 -8.93 2.83 -21.03
N ASN A 3 -8.60 1.74 -20.34
CA ASN A 3 -8.40 1.65 -18.90
C ASN A 3 -7.14 2.45 -18.51
N ARG A 4 -7.29 3.54 -17.76
CA ARG A 4 -6.14 4.32 -17.24
C ARG A 4 -5.47 3.52 -16.13
N ILE A 5 -4.41 2.79 -16.49
CA ILE A 5 -3.50 2.15 -15.54
C ILE A 5 -2.87 3.26 -14.68
N GLY A 6 -3.27 3.28 -13.40
CA GLY A 6 -2.74 4.21 -12.41
C GLY A 6 -1.21 4.09 -12.33
N HIS A 7 -0.53 5.22 -12.45
CA HIS A 7 0.91 5.32 -12.32
C HIS A 7 1.32 5.04 -10.86
N ASN A 8 1.73 3.81 -10.56
CA ASN A 8 2.43 3.49 -9.31
C ASN A 8 3.89 3.93 -9.42
N SER A 9 4.14 5.23 -9.31
CA SER A 9 5.48 5.82 -9.32
C SER A 9 6.18 5.65 -7.97
N GLY A 10 6.79 4.48 -7.77
CA GLY A 10 8.00 4.35 -6.96
C GLY A 10 7.80 4.09 -5.47
N THR A 11 7.54 2.83 -5.10
CA THR A 11 7.90 2.29 -3.77
C THR A 11 8.01 0.75 -3.79
N LEU A 12 8.54 0.20 -4.89
CA LEU A 12 8.64 -1.24 -5.17
C LEU A 12 9.77 -1.96 -4.39
N TRP A 13 10.17 -1.42 -3.25
CA TRP A 13 11.13 -2.06 -2.33
C TRP A 13 10.47 -2.57 -1.05
N LEU A 14 9.16 -2.32 -0.86
CA LEU A 14 8.37 -2.83 0.28
C LEU A 14 7.40 -3.96 -0.09
N THR A 15 7.35 -4.41 -1.35
CA THR A 15 6.34 -5.35 -1.88
C THR A 15 6.96 -6.66 -2.34
N ARG A 16 7.79 -7.30 -1.52
CA ARG A 16 8.54 -8.48 -1.98
C ARG A 16 7.73 -9.78 -2.07
N SER A 17 6.47 -9.82 -1.63
CA SER A 17 5.62 -11.01 -1.88
C SER A 17 4.10 -10.80 -1.77
N TYR A 18 3.54 -9.59 -1.95
CA TYR A 18 2.08 -9.43 -1.94
C TYR A 18 1.58 -8.33 -2.90
N ASN A 19 1.12 -8.75 -4.07
CA ASN A 19 0.39 -7.94 -5.04
C ASN A 19 -1.12 -8.17 -4.85
N PHE A 20 -1.82 -7.24 -4.20
CA PHE A 20 -3.29 -7.29 -4.18
C PHE A 20 -3.84 -6.75 -5.49
N ILE A 21 -4.43 -7.63 -6.31
CA ILE A 21 -5.14 -7.22 -7.52
C ILE A 21 -6.43 -6.47 -7.15
N ASP A 22 -7.05 -6.77 -5.99
CA ASP A 22 -8.31 -6.16 -5.54
C ASP A 22 -8.28 -5.65 -4.09
N LYS A 23 -8.32 -6.53 -3.08
CA LYS A 23 -8.32 -6.16 -1.65
C LYS A 23 -7.39 -7.05 -0.82
N ASP A 24 -7.08 -6.61 0.40
CA ASP A 24 -6.37 -7.40 1.40
C ASP A 24 -7.25 -8.60 1.85
N PRO A 25 -6.78 -9.86 1.76
CA PRO A 25 -7.54 -11.07 2.08
C PRO A 25 -7.90 -11.14 3.57
N GLU A 26 -7.21 -10.41 4.44
CA GLU A 26 -7.64 -10.25 5.83
C GLU A 26 -9.06 -9.66 5.88
N ILE A 27 -9.42 -8.76 4.96
CA ILE A 27 -10.78 -8.21 4.87
C ILE A 27 -11.81 -9.32 4.65
N ASP A 28 -11.51 -10.30 3.78
CA ASP A 28 -12.42 -11.42 3.51
C ASP A 28 -12.49 -12.41 4.69
N ARG A 29 -11.38 -12.60 5.42
CA ARG A 29 -11.37 -13.38 6.67
C ARG A 29 -12.28 -12.73 7.70
N PHE A 30 -12.09 -11.44 7.98
CA PHE A 30 -12.93 -10.70 8.91
C PHE A 30 -14.39 -10.67 8.48
N ARG A 31 -14.65 -10.60 7.17
CA ARG A 31 -16.01 -10.70 6.61
C ARG A 31 -16.68 -12.01 6.98
N THR A 32 -15.97 -13.11 6.80
CA THR A 32 -16.48 -14.44 7.14
C THR A 32 -16.71 -14.58 8.65
N LEU A 33 -15.82 -14.02 9.48
CA LEU A 33 -15.93 -14.10 10.94
C LEU A 33 -17.18 -13.40 11.47
N TYR A 34 -17.41 -12.13 11.15
CA TYR A 34 -18.57 -11.41 11.69
C TYR A 34 -19.90 -11.95 11.13
N GLN A 35 -19.90 -12.46 9.90
CA GLN A 35 -21.07 -13.10 9.29
C GLN A 35 -21.42 -14.41 10.00
N ARG A 36 -20.42 -15.20 10.40
CA ARG A 36 -20.63 -16.43 11.19
C ARG A 36 -21.31 -16.12 12.52
N ASP A 37 -20.91 -15.02 13.16
CA ASP A 37 -21.45 -14.58 14.44
C ASP A 37 -22.77 -13.79 14.27
N ARG A 38 -23.25 -13.63 13.02
CA ARG A 38 -24.50 -12.93 12.63
C ARG A 38 -24.57 -11.47 13.10
N ILE A 39 -23.42 -10.82 13.23
CA ILE A 39 -23.30 -9.41 13.64
C ILE A 39 -23.46 -8.51 12.39
N LYS A 40 -24.09 -7.34 12.53
CA LYS A 40 -24.14 -6.35 11.44
C LYS A 40 -22.86 -5.51 11.41
N GLU A 41 -22.51 -4.97 10.25
CA GLU A 41 -21.32 -4.12 10.10
C GLU A 41 -21.35 -2.88 11.01
N ALA A 42 -22.54 -2.31 11.24
CA ALA A 42 -22.72 -1.18 12.16
C ALA A 42 -22.39 -1.57 13.61
N ASP A 43 -22.86 -2.73 14.05
CA ASP A 43 -22.63 -3.22 15.41
C ASP A 43 -21.15 -3.58 15.60
N LEU A 44 -20.53 -4.19 14.59
CA LEU A 44 -19.08 -4.45 14.59
C LEU A 44 -18.27 -3.16 14.70
N ALA A 45 -18.68 -2.10 14.00
CA ALA A 45 -18.01 -0.79 14.09
C ALA A 45 -18.07 -0.23 15.51
N VAL A 46 -19.24 -0.30 16.15
CA VAL A 46 -19.44 0.15 17.54
C VAL A 46 -18.59 -0.68 18.51
N LEU A 47 -18.64 -2.01 18.42
CA LEU A 47 -17.87 -2.92 19.28
C LEU A 47 -16.35 -2.71 19.13
N ALA A 48 -15.88 -2.47 17.90
CA ALA A 48 -14.46 -2.22 17.62
C ALA A 48 -14.00 -0.79 17.92
N GLY A 49 -14.90 0.13 18.29
CA GLY A 49 -14.58 1.55 18.46
C GLY A 49 -14.07 2.19 17.16
N LEU A 50 -14.67 1.81 16.03
CA LEU A 50 -14.37 2.30 14.69
C LEU A 50 -15.55 3.10 14.14
N SER A 51 -15.28 4.01 13.22
CA SER A 51 -16.38 4.70 12.53
C SER A 51 -17.08 3.74 11.56
N GLY A 52 -18.41 3.83 11.46
CA GLY A 52 -19.17 3.01 10.50
C GLY A 52 -18.73 3.23 9.05
N SER A 53 -18.26 4.44 8.71
CA SER A 53 -17.70 4.72 7.38
C SER A 53 -16.37 4.00 7.14
N THR A 54 -15.55 3.79 8.16
CA THR A 54 -14.32 2.97 8.07
C THR A 54 -14.66 1.54 7.71
N VAL A 55 -15.62 0.94 8.43
CA VAL A 55 -16.03 -0.45 8.23
C VAL A 55 -16.70 -0.65 6.87
N ASN A 56 -17.62 0.23 6.49
CA ASN A 56 -18.27 0.20 5.18
C ASN A 56 -17.25 0.35 4.03
N ASN A 57 -16.31 1.31 4.14
CA ASN A 57 -15.26 1.48 3.12
C ASN A 57 -14.32 0.29 3.01
N MET A 58 -14.13 -0.46 4.10
CA MET A 58 -13.30 -1.66 4.12
C MET A 58 -13.98 -2.82 3.39
N PHE A 59 -15.20 -3.18 3.79
CA PHE A 59 -15.91 -4.32 3.22
C PHE A 59 -16.50 -4.01 1.83
N GLY A 60 -17.28 -2.93 1.70
CA GLY A 60 -17.98 -2.57 0.46
C GLY A 60 -17.28 -1.51 -0.39
N GLY A 61 -16.39 -0.72 0.19
CA GLY A 61 -15.84 0.47 -0.47
C GLY A 61 -14.41 0.35 -0.99
N LYS A 62 -13.78 1.52 -1.12
CA LYS A 62 -12.49 1.77 -1.79
C LYS A 62 -11.25 1.37 -0.98
N THR A 63 -11.39 1.02 0.30
CA THR A 63 -10.21 0.74 1.14
C THR A 63 -9.67 -0.64 0.79
N ARG A 64 -8.46 -0.67 0.20
CA ARG A 64 -7.81 -1.91 -0.25
C ARG A 64 -6.84 -2.48 0.77
N ARG A 65 -6.25 -1.63 1.62
CA ARG A 65 -5.25 -1.98 2.63
C ARG A 65 -5.53 -1.23 3.95
N PRO A 66 -6.37 -1.77 4.82
CA PRO A 66 -6.57 -1.24 6.17
C PRO A 66 -5.28 -1.33 6.98
N GLN A 67 -5.17 -0.52 8.03
CA GLN A 67 -4.04 -0.59 8.94
C GLN A 67 -4.18 -1.82 9.84
N HIS A 68 -3.04 -2.36 10.28
CA HIS A 68 -3.01 -3.48 11.23
C HIS A 68 -3.79 -3.18 12.52
N ALA A 69 -3.72 -1.94 13.02
CA ALA A 69 -4.48 -1.51 14.20
C ALA A 69 -6.01 -1.63 14.00
N THR A 70 -6.50 -1.45 12.77
CA THR A 70 -7.92 -1.63 12.43
C THR A 70 -8.31 -3.11 12.56
N PHE A 71 -7.50 -4.02 12.02
CA PHE A 71 -7.71 -5.46 12.16
C PHE A 71 -7.63 -5.93 13.62
N ALA A 72 -6.66 -5.43 14.39
CA ALA A 72 -6.53 -5.76 15.80
C ALA A 72 -7.77 -5.38 16.62
N LYS A 73 -8.33 -4.18 16.38
CA LYS A 73 -9.57 -3.73 17.05
C LYS A 73 -10.76 -4.60 16.70
N MET A 74 -10.93 -4.97 15.43
CA MET A 74 -12.01 -5.85 15.01
C MET A 74 -11.86 -7.27 15.55
N ALA A 75 -10.63 -7.80 15.61
CA ALA A 75 -10.36 -9.09 16.22
C ALA A 75 -10.74 -9.09 17.70
N GLY A 76 -10.33 -8.06 18.44
CA GLY A 76 -10.70 -7.89 19.84
C GLY A 76 -12.23 -7.81 20.04
N ALA A 77 -12.93 -7.07 19.17
CA ALA A 77 -14.39 -6.97 19.20
C ALA A 77 -15.10 -8.31 18.93
N LEU A 78 -14.49 -9.18 18.13
CA LEU A 78 -15.00 -10.52 17.83
C LEU A 78 -14.47 -11.59 18.81
N GLY A 79 -13.71 -11.20 19.83
CA GLY A 79 -13.15 -12.13 20.83
C GLY A 79 -11.92 -12.93 20.35
N TYR A 80 -11.31 -12.57 19.23
CA TYR A 80 -10.10 -13.21 18.71
C TYR A 80 -8.84 -12.49 19.19
N LYS A 81 -7.79 -13.27 19.48
CA LYS A 81 -6.46 -12.74 19.69
C LYS A 81 -5.80 -12.46 18.32
N TYR A 82 -5.40 -11.22 18.09
CA TYR A 82 -4.65 -10.83 16.89
C TYR A 82 -3.18 -10.69 17.25
N ASP A 83 -2.39 -11.71 16.90
CA ASP A 83 -1.00 -11.82 17.30
C ASP A 83 -0.10 -12.21 16.12
N LEU A 84 1.19 -11.94 16.26
CA LEU A 84 2.22 -12.34 15.31
C LEU A 84 2.71 -13.73 15.69
N VAL A 85 2.26 -14.75 14.95
CA VAL A 85 2.76 -16.12 15.09
C VAL A 85 4.01 -16.27 14.24
N ARG A 86 5.10 -16.77 14.85
CA ARG A 86 6.34 -17.07 14.14
C ARG A 86 6.21 -18.44 13.47
N ASP A 87 6.17 -18.45 12.15
CA ASP A 87 6.11 -19.68 11.35
C ASP A 87 7.52 -20.29 11.22
N ASP A 88 8.48 -19.51 10.71
CA ASP A 88 9.87 -19.91 10.56
C ASP A 88 10.85 -18.89 11.17
N ARG A 89 12.06 -19.34 11.50
CA ARG A 89 13.18 -18.46 11.85
C ARG A 89 13.98 -18.14 10.59
N PRO A 90 13.98 -16.88 10.10
CA PRO A 90 14.80 -16.49 8.98
C PRO A 90 16.29 -16.63 9.34
N ASP A 91 17.10 -17.09 8.38
CA ASP A 91 18.56 -17.02 8.50
C ASP A 91 19.03 -15.59 8.22
N TYR A 92 19.14 -14.82 9.29
CA TYR A 92 19.57 -13.42 9.20
C TYR A 92 20.99 -13.24 8.67
N ALA A 93 21.87 -14.25 8.83
CA ALA A 93 23.26 -14.13 8.41
C ALA A 93 23.39 -14.06 6.88
N SER A 94 22.56 -14.83 6.16
CA SER A 94 22.55 -14.86 4.70
C SER A 94 21.61 -13.81 4.09
N GLU A 95 20.45 -13.55 4.70
CA GLU A 95 19.44 -12.66 4.14
C GLU A 95 19.77 -11.16 4.30
N ILE A 96 20.41 -10.75 5.40
CA ILE A 96 20.71 -9.32 5.65
C ILE A 96 21.72 -8.76 4.63
N PRO A 97 22.86 -9.43 4.32
CA PRO A 97 23.79 -8.93 3.30
C PRO A 97 23.13 -8.80 1.93
N LYS A 98 22.35 -9.82 1.52
CA LYS A 98 21.60 -9.81 0.26
C LYS A 98 20.62 -8.63 0.18
N ALA A 99 19.85 -8.40 1.24
CA ALA A 99 18.93 -7.27 1.33
C ALA A 99 19.65 -5.91 1.29
N ARG A 100 20.85 -5.79 1.86
CA ARG A 100 21.65 -4.55 1.82
C ARG A 100 22.16 -4.25 0.42
N GLU A 101 22.61 -5.25 -0.33
CA GLU A 101 23.05 -5.08 -1.73
C GLU A 101 21.87 -4.68 -2.63
N GLU A 102 20.73 -5.35 -2.48
CA GLU A 102 19.49 -4.97 -3.18
C GLU A 102 19.06 -3.53 -2.85
N ARG A 103 19.18 -3.10 -1.59
CA ARG A 103 18.92 -1.71 -1.17
C ARG A 103 19.81 -0.71 -1.91
N LYS A 104 21.10 -1.02 -1.99
CA LYS A 104 22.10 -0.15 -2.61
C LYS A 104 21.82 -0.02 -4.10
N ALA A 105 21.52 -1.13 -4.78
CA ALA A 105 21.12 -1.14 -6.18
C ALA A 105 19.81 -0.35 -6.41
N TYR A 106 18.79 -0.53 -5.56
CA TYR A 106 17.53 0.20 -5.65
C TYR A 106 17.73 1.71 -5.46
N ARG A 107 18.54 2.12 -4.48
CA ARG A 107 18.89 3.53 -4.26
C ARG A 107 19.62 4.14 -5.46
N ALA A 108 20.57 3.42 -6.05
CA ALA A 108 21.28 3.86 -7.25
C ALA A 108 20.31 4.02 -8.45
N MET A 109 19.37 3.09 -8.61
CA MET A 109 18.32 3.19 -9.64
C MET A 109 17.42 4.41 -9.44
N LEU A 110 16.99 4.68 -8.20
CA LEU A 110 16.20 5.88 -7.87
C LEU A 110 16.97 7.17 -8.13
N ALA A 111 18.26 7.24 -7.79
CA ALA A 111 19.11 8.40 -8.07
C ALA A 111 19.22 8.67 -9.58
N LYS A 112 19.48 7.61 -10.38
CA LYS A 112 19.53 7.70 -11.85
C LYS A 112 18.19 8.12 -12.45
N LYS A 113 17.07 7.65 -11.89
CA LYS A 113 15.72 8.04 -12.33
C LYS A 113 15.46 9.53 -12.03
N LYS A 114 15.86 10.02 -10.86
CA LYS A 114 15.76 11.44 -10.48
C LYS A 114 16.59 12.33 -11.40
N GLU A 115 17.83 11.93 -11.72
CA GLU A 115 18.70 12.67 -12.65
C GLU A 115 18.09 12.74 -14.07
N ARG A 116 17.59 11.62 -14.59
CA ARG A 116 16.89 11.58 -15.89
C ARG A 116 15.64 12.47 -15.91
N ALA A 117 14.88 12.50 -14.83
CA ALA A 117 13.71 13.40 -14.71
C ALA A 117 14.14 14.88 -14.70
N ALA A 118 15.20 15.23 -13.98
CA ALA A 118 15.73 16.59 -13.97
C ALA A 118 16.21 17.05 -15.36
N LYS A 119 16.93 16.18 -16.10
CA LYS A 119 17.37 16.47 -17.48
C LYS A 119 16.20 16.66 -18.46
N ARG A 120 15.15 15.83 -18.36
CA ARG A 120 13.93 15.97 -19.19
C ARG A 120 13.18 17.28 -18.91
N ASN A 121 13.05 17.67 -17.65
CA ASN A 121 12.37 18.92 -17.29
C ASN A 121 13.20 20.17 -17.68
N GLY A 122 14.52 20.10 -17.62
CA GLY A 122 15.41 21.17 -18.10
C GLY A 122 15.31 21.41 -19.61
N HIS A 123 15.10 20.35 -20.40
CA HIS A 123 14.97 20.46 -21.86
C HIS A 123 13.62 21.01 -22.33
N ALA A 124 12.56 20.92 -21.49
CA ALA A 124 11.22 21.40 -21.81
C ALA A 124 11.05 22.93 -21.61
N ASN A 125 11.87 23.56 -20.77
CA ASN A 125 11.80 25.01 -20.49
C ASN A 125 12.66 25.89 -21.42
N GLY A 126 13.36 25.30 -22.40
CA GLY A 126 14.29 26.02 -23.29
C GLY A 126 13.69 26.55 -24.60
N HIS A 127 12.42 26.27 -24.91
CA HIS A 127 11.83 26.58 -26.23
C HIS A 127 10.74 27.67 -26.16
N GLY A 128 11.10 28.82 -25.61
CA GLY A 128 10.18 29.95 -25.51
C GLY A 128 10.87 31.26 -25.16
N LYS A 129 11.84 31.69 -25.98
CA LYS A 129 12.32 33.09 -26.04
C LYS A 129 13.27 33.31 -27.22
N SER A 130 12.71 33.67 -28.36
CA SER A 130 13.31 34.44 -29.46
C SER A 130 12.18 34.70 -30.47
N ASP A 131 11.87 35.88 -30.98
CA ASP A 131 12.55 37.16 -30.89
C ASP A 131 11.50 38.23 -31.22
N GLY A 132 11.44 39.29 -30.43
CA GLY A 132 10.74 40.50 -30.83
C GLY A 132 11.65 41.29 -31.76
N ARG A 133 11.22 41.55 -32.99
CA ARG A 133 11.90 42.52 -33.86
C ARG A 133 10.91 43.34 -34.68
N SER A 134 10.58 44.49 -34.09
CA SER A 134 10.38 45.80 -34.68
C SER A 134 10.57 45.91 -36.21
N LYS A 135 9.51 46.25 -36.95
CA LYS A 135 9.32 47.50 -37.70
C LYS A 135 7.98 47.48 -38.42
#